data_AF-A0A949U182-F1
#
_entry.id   AF-A0A949U182-F1
#
_cell.length_a   1.000
_cell.length_b   1.000
_cell.length_c   1.000
_cell.angle_alpha   90.00
_cell.angle_beta   90.00
_cell.angle_gamma   90.00
#
_symmetry.space_group_name_H-M   'P 1'
#
loop_
_entity.id
_entity.type
_entity.pdbx_description
1 polymer ?
#
loop_
_entity_poly.entity_id
_entity_poly.type
_entity_poly.pdbx_seq_one_letter_code
_entity_poly.pdbx_strand_id
1 'polypeptide(L)'
;MATYAEPSMLKEWHEILGLPTDEDSIEEAWQELLDRTGEAIYEATENAKANWAKQNPGQRLDENVDEWMKIHEQAHYIGSELVLDEMYLEPIRALRMQQMQEEEAEEFDPDKSPMEADSWEEYYRLVDARYGKSGAGKMY
;
A
#
# COMPACT_ATOMS: atom_id res chain seq x y z
N MET A 1 3.79 -12.30 -9.73
CA MET A 1 3.72 -13.41 -8.76
C MET A 1 2.85 -12.92 -7.64
N ALA A 2 1.80 -13.65 -7.24
CA ALA A 2 1.10 -13.35 -6.00
C ALA A 2 2.13 -13.43 -4.87
N THR A 3 2.29 -12.35 -4.12
CA THR A 3 3.12 -12.38 -2.91
C THR A 3 2.32 -13.14 -1.87
N TYR A 4 2.56 -14.44 -1.73
CA TYR A 4 2.01 -15.18 -0.60
C TYR A 4 2.78 -14.73 0.64
N ALA A 5 2.06 -14.15 1.61
CA ALA A 5 2.69 -13.84 2.89
C ALA A 5 3.07 -15.13 3.61
N GLU A 6 4.23 -15.10 4.27
CA GLU A 6 4.68 -16.17 5.16
C GLU A 6 4.73 -15.62 6.60
N PRO A 7 4.55 -16.46 7.64
CA PRO A 7 4.61 -16.01 9.03
C PRO A 7 5.91 -15.28 9.40
N SER A 8 7.03 -15.63 8.77
CA SER A 8 8.31 -14.92 8.90
C SER A 8 8.24 -13.46 8.45
N MET A 9 7.48 -13.17 7.39
CA MET A 9 7.28 -11.81 6.89
C MET A 9 6.41 -10.97 7.83
N LEU A 10 5.42 -11.57 8.49
CA LEU A 10 4.58 -10.85 9.46
C LEU A 10 5.41 -10.31 10.62
N LYS A 11 6.36 -11.11 11.09
CA LYS A 11 7.27 -10.66 12.15
C LYS A 11 8.09 -9.44 11.71
N GLU A 12 8.68 -9.49 10.52
CA GLU A 12 9.44 -8.35 9.97
C GLU A 12 8.56 -7.10 9.79
N TRP A 13 7.32 -7.26 9.33
CA TRP A 13 6.39 -6.15 9.19
C TRP A 13 5.95 -5.56 10.53
N HIS A 14 5.71 -6.40 11.54
CA HIS A 14 5.42 -5.95 12.89
C HIS A 14 6.61 -5.17 13.48
N GLU A 15 7.84 -5.65 13.29
CA GLU A 15 9.06 -4.94 13.70
C GLU A 15 9.15 -3.55 13.06
N ILE A 16 8.88 -3.43 11.75
CA ILE A 16 8.88 -2.15 11.04
C ILE A 16 7.80 -1.21 11.58
N LEU A 17 6.60 -1.74 11.84
CA LEU A 17 5.44 -0.96 12.27
C LEU A 17 5.44 -0.66 13.79
N GLY A 18 6.41 -1.18 14.54
CA GLY A 18 6.45 -1.05 16.00
C GLY A 18 5.32 -1.79 16.71
N LEU A 19 4.79 -2.86 16.09
CA LEU A 19 3.75 -3.73 16.64
C LEU A 19 4.38 -4.87 17.47
N PRO A 20 3.62 -5.54 18.35
CA PRO A 20 4.12 -6.70 19.12
C PRO A 20 4.63 -7.84 18.23
N THR A 21 5.74 -8.47 18.63
CA THR A 21 6.45 -9.49 17.85
C THR A 21 6.67 -10.81 18.61
N ASP A 22 6.05 -10.95 19.79
CA ASP A 22 5.99 -12.24 20.49
C ASP A 22 5.16 -13.26 19.71
N GLU A 23 5.37 -14.54 20.01
CA GLU A 23 4.80 -15.66 19.25
C GLU A 23 3.27 -15.63 19.22
N ASP A 24 2.63 -15.37 20.36
CA ASP A 24 1.17 -15.29 20.49
C ASP A 24 0.60 -14.15 19.62
N SER A 25 1.24 -12.98 19.65
CA SER A 25 0.81 -11.82 18.85
C SER A 25 0.98 -12.05 17.34
N ILE A 26 2.03 -12.75 16.91
CA ILE A 26 2.25 -13.09 15.50
C ILE A 26 1.26 -14.17 15.05
N GLU A 27 0.94 -15.14 15.89
CA GLU A 27 -0.08 -16.15 15.59
C GLU A 27 -1.47 -15.51 15.46
N GLU A 28 -1.85 -14.60 16.36
CA GLU A 28 -3.11 -13.86 16.28
C GLU A 28 -3.20 -13.03 14.98
N ALA A 29 -2.15 -12.26 14.67
CA ALA A 29 -2.10 -11.47 13.45
C ALA A 29 -2.12 -12.33 12.17
N TRP A 30 -1.51 -13.51 12.21
CA TRP A 30 -1.56 -14.46 11.09
C TRP A 30 -2.97 -14.99 10.87
N GLN A 31 -3.70 -15.34 11.93
CA GLN A 31 -5.10 -15.77 11.81
C GLN A 31 -5.98 -14.64 11.29
N GLU A 32 -5.82 -13.42 11.79
CA GLU A 32 -6.57 -12.25 11.28
C GLU A 32 -6.30 -12.04 9.77
N LEU A 33 -5.04 -12.14 9.35
CA LEU A 33 -4.67 -12.02 7.94
C LEU A 33 -5.34 -13.11 7.09
N LEU A 34 -5.36 -14.36 7.56
CA LEU A 34 -6.00 -15.47 6.84
C LEU A 34 -7.51 -15.26 6.73
N ASP A 35 -8.17 -14.86 7.81
CA ASP A 35 -9.61 -14.62 7.85
C ASP A 35 -10.00 -13.51 6.88
N ARG A 36 -9.32 -12.35 6.97
CA ARG A 36 -9.57 -11.21 6.07
C ARG A 36 -9.27 -11.53 4.61
N THR A 37 -8.20 -12.29 4.35
CA THR A 37 -7.88 -12.76 3.00
C THR A 37 -8.97 -13.67 2.46
N GLY A 38 -9.49 -14.60 3.27
CA GLY A 38 -10.61 -15.47 2.91
C GLY A 38 -11.86 -14.69 2.52
N GLU A 39 -12.22 -13.67 3.31
CA GLU A 39 -13.35 -12.78 3.03
C GLU A 39 -13.14 -11.98 1.73
N ALA A 40 -11.97 -11.36 1.55
CA ALA A 40 -11.65 -10.58 0.36
C ALA A 40 -11.66 -11.43 -0.93
N ILE A 41 -11.13 -12.65 -0.86
CA ILE A 41 -11.17 -13.61 -1.98
C ILE A 41 -12.61 -14.02 -2.29
N TYR A 42 -13.44 -14.26 -1.27
CA TYR A 42 -14.84 -14.60 -1.47
C TYR A 42 -15.59 -13.46 -2.18
N GLU A 43 -15.42 -12.22 -1.73
CA GLU A 43 -16.05 -11.05 -2.36
C GLU A 43 -15.56 -10.85 -3.80
N ALA A 44 -14.24 -10.96 -4.05
CA ALA A 44 -13.68 -10.87 -5.39
C ALA A 44 -14.23 -11.97 -6.31
N THR A 45 -14.43 -13.17 -5.77
CA THR A 45 -15.01 -14.31 -6.49
C THR A 45 -16.45 -14.05 -6.88
N GLU A 46 -17.30 -13.62 -5.93
CA GLU A 46 -18.72 -13.34 -6.20
C GLU A 46 -18.88 -12.19 -7.22
N ASN A 47 -18.06 -11.15 -7.11
CA ASN A 47 -18.03 -10.05 -8.07
C ASN A 47 -17.63 -10.53 -9.48
N ALA A 48 -16.58 -11.36 -9.57
CA ALA A 48 -16.12 -11.92 -10.84
C ALA A 48 -17.17 -12.85 -11.48
N LYS A 49 -17.84 -13.71 -10.70
CA LYS A 49 -18.97 -14.52 -11.16
C LYS A 49 -20.10 -13.66 -11.72
N ALA A 50 -20.49 -12.61 -10.99
CA ALA A 50 -21.56 -11.71 -11.41
C ALA A 50 -21.21 -10.97 -12.72
N ASN A 51 -19.94 -10.58 -12.89
CA ASN A 51 -19.48 -9.94 -14.12
C ASN A 51 -19.41 -10.92 -15.29
N TRP A 52 -18.94 -12.14 -15.07
CA TRP A 52 -18.90 -13.19 -16.08
C TRP A 52 -20.32 -13.54 -16.58
N ALA A 53 -21.28 -13.67 -15.67
CA ALA A 53 -22.67 -13.98 -16.02
C ALA A 53 -23.31 -12.88 -16.89
N LYS A 54 -22.96 -11.60 -16.67
CA LYS A 54 -23.40 -10.48 -17.52
C LYS A 54 -22.79 -10.54 -18.91
N GLN A 55 -21.54 -11.00 -19.02
CA GLN A 55 -20.82 -11.11 -20.29
C GLN A 55 -21.19 -12.35 -21.09
N ASN A 56 -21.69 -13.40 -20.43
CA ASN A 56 -22.00 -14.71 -21.02
C ASN A 56 -23.47 -15.11 -20.76
N PRO A 57 -24.45 -14.36 -21.29
CA PRO A 57 -25.86 -14.62 -21.02
C PRO A 57 -26.27 -16.02 -21.53
N GLY A 58 -26.98 -16.76 -20.69
CA GLY A 58 -27.47 -18.11 -21.01
C GLY A 58 -26.42 -19.22 -20.88
N GLN A 59 -25.17 -18.91 -20.55
CA GLN A 59 -24.16 -19.90 -20.21
C GLN A 59 -24.12 -20.14 -18.70
N ARG A 60 -23.73 -21.37 -18.33
CA ARG A 60 -23.61 -21.82 -16.96
C ARG A 60 -22.13 -21.94 -16.58
N LEU A 61 -21.71 -21.19 -15.57
CA LEU A 61 -20.31 -21.16 -15.14
C LEU A 61 -19.86 -22.52 -14.57
N ASP A 62 -20.77 -23.25 -13.91
CA ASP A 62 -20.51 -24.60 -13.37
C ASP A 62 -20.32 -25.66 -14.46
N GLU A 63 -20.72 -25.36 -15.70
CA GLU A 63 -20.46 -26.19 -16.88
C GLU A 63 -19.15 -25.79 -17.59
N ASN A 64 -18.48 -24.71 -17.16
CA ASN A 64 -17.25 -24.20 -17.74
C ASN A 64 -16.14 -24.10 -16.69
N VAL A 65 -15.57 -25.26 -16.36
CA VAL A 65 -14.55 -25.43 -15.30
C VAL A 65 -13.32 -24.55 -15.54
N ASP A 66 -12.89 -24.38 -16.79
CA ASP A 66 -11.71 -23.55 -17.11
C ASP A 66 -11.95 -22.08 -16.77
N GLU A 67 -13.13 -21.54 -17.11
CA GLU A 67 -13.49 -20.16 -16.75
C GLU A 67 -13.70 -20.01 -15.24
N TRP A 68 -14.24 -21.04 -14.58
CA TRP A 68 -14.34 -21.05 -13.13
C TRP A 68 -12.95 -20.98 -12.46
N MET A 69 -11.99 -21.78 -12.92
CA MET A 69 -10.62 -21.76 -12.39
C MET A 69 -9.92 -20.42 -12.61
N LYS A 70 -10.09 -19.79 -13.78
CA LYS A 70 -9.55 -18.44 -14.04
C LYS A 70 -10.12 -17.40 -13.07
N ILE A 71 -11.44 -17.42 -12.85
CA ILE A 71 -12.09 -16.51 -11.89
C ILE A 71 -11.52 -16.74 -10.49
N HIS A 72 -11.39 -18.00 -10.08
CA HIS A 72 -10.88 -18.36 -8.77
C HIS A 72 -9.42 -17.90 -8.58
N GLU A 73 -8.53 -18.17 -9.54
CA GLU A 73 -7.13 -17.71 -9.50
C GLU A 73 -7.03 -16.18 -9.44
N GLN A 74 -7.83 -15.47 -10.24
CA GLN A 74 -7.84 -14.02 -10.24
C GLN A 74 -8.36 -13.45 -8.92
N ALA A 75 -9.41 -14.03 -8.36
CA ALA A 75 -9.95 -13.61 -7.06
C ALA A 75 -8.97 -13.86 -5.93
N HIS A 76 -8.25 -15.00 -5.95
CA HIS A 76 -7.17 -15.28 -5.01
C HIS A 76 -6.07 -14.23 -5.07
N TYR A 77 -5.65 -13.87 -6.29
CA TYR A 77 -4.65 -12.83 -6.50
C TYR A 77 -5.10 -11.48 -5.94
N ILE A 78 -6.28 -11.01 -6.35
CA ILE A 78 -6.82 -9.70 -5.95
C ILE A 78 -7.05 -9.65 -4.44
N GLY A 79 -7.73 -10.65 -3.87
CA GLY A 79 -8.08 -10.68 -2.45
C GLY A 79 -6.85 -10.70 -1.56
N SER A 80 -5.85 -11.52 -1.90
CA SER A 80 -4.60 -11.58 -1.14
C SER A 80 -3.80 -10.28 -1.22
N GLU A 81 -3.66 -9.70 -2.42
CA GLU A 81 -2.92 -8.44 -2.57
C GLU A 81 -3.60 -7.28 -1.83
N LEU A 82 -4.92 -7.15 -1.92
CA LEU A 82 -5.65 -6.07 -1.25
C LEU A 82 -5.45 -6.09 0.27
N VAL A 83 -5.57 -7.26 0.89
CA VAL A 83 -5.45 -7.38 2.35
C VAL A 83 -4.01 -7.14 2.79
N LEU A 84 -3.02 -7.64 2.05
CA LEU A 84 -1.61 -7.37 2.35
C LEU A 84 -1.24 -5.90 2.18
N ASP A 85 -1.73 -5.25 1.13
CA ASP A 85 -1.53 -3.82 0.93
C ASP A 85 -2.15 -3.02 2.08
N GLU A 86 -3.41 -3.29 2.43
CA GLU A 86 -4.13 -2.55 3.47
C GLU A 86 -3.52 -2.75 4.87
N MET A 87 -3.25 -4.00 5.26
CA MET A 87 -2.81 -4.30 6.62
C MET A 87 -1.35 -3.95 6.87
N TYR A 88 -0.48 -4.06 5.86
CA TYR A 88 0.96 -3.99 6.06
C TYR A 88 1.67 -3.06 5.09
N LEU A 89 1.50 -3.23 3.78
CA LEU A 89 2.37 -2.54 2.82
C LEU A 89 2.07 -1.04 2.74
N GLU A 90 0.82 -0.60 2.80
CA GLU A 90 0.45 0.81 2.86
C GLU A 90 0.91 1.49 4.16
N PRO A 91 0.66 0.92 5.36
CA PRO A 91 1.22 1.43 6.60
C PRO A 91 2.75 1.56 6.57
N ILE A 92 3.46 0.54 6.05
CA ILE A 92 4.92 0.57 5.91
C ILE A 92 5.37 1.67 4.93
N ARG A 93 4.68 1.83 3.79
CA ARG A 93 4.96 2.90 2.83
C ARG A 93 4.76 4.27 3.48
N ALA A 94 3.67 4.47 4.22
CA ALA A 94 3.38 5.71 4.91
C ALA A 94 4.44 6.05 5.97
N LEU A 95 4.85 5.06 6.78
CA LEU A 95 5.91 5.22 7.76
C LEU A 95 7.24 5.64 7.12
N ARG A 96 7.63 4.99 6.02
CA ARG A 96 8.85 5.34 5.28
C ARG A 96 8.77 6.75 4.69
N MET A 97 7.61 7.16 4.18
CA MET A 97 7.41 8.54 3.69
C MET A 97 7.54 9.57 4.81
N GLN A 98 7.04 9.26 6.01
CA GLN A 98 7.20 10.13 7.17
C GLN A 98 8.68 10.24 7.59
N GLN A 99 9.40 9.11 7.67
CA GLN A 99 10.82 9.10 8.03
C GLN A 99 11.67 9.92 7.06
N MET A 100 11.43 9.81 5.75
CA MET A 100 12.14 10.64 4.76
C MET A 100 11.86 12.14 4.95
N GLN A 101 10.63 12.53 5.30
CA GLN A 101 10.29 13.93 5.57
C GLN A 101 10.97 14.46 6.85
N GLU A 102 11.10 13.62 7.87
CA GLU A 102 11.81 13.95 9.12
C GLU A 102 13.32 14.08 8.90
N GLU A 103 13.92 13.19 8.12
CA GLU A 103 15.35 13.27 7.73
C GLU A 103 15.64 14.54 6.90
N GLU A 104 14.79 14.86 5.91
CA GLU A 104 14.89 16.12 5.15
C GLU A 104 14.73 17.37 6.04
N ALA A 105 13.94 17.28 7.12
CA ALA A 105 13.76 18.37 8.08
C ALA A 105 14.91 18.49 9.08
N GLU A 106 15.54 17.38 9.50
CA GLU A 106 16.73 17.39 10.37
C GLU A 106 18.00 17.82 9.63
N GLU A 107 18.11 17.57 8.32
CA GLU A 107 19.22 18.08 7.49
C GLU A 107 19.13 19.61 7.26
N PHE A 108 17.95 20.20 7.48
CA PHE A 108 17.76 21.66 7.48
C PHE A 108 18.15 22.27 8.84
N ASP A 109 19.45 22.51 9.02
CA ASP A 109 19.98 23.31 10.13
C ASP A 109 20.17 24.78 9.69
N PRO A 110 19.25 25.71 10.08
CA PRO A 110 19.36 27.12 9.70
C PRO A 110 20.58 27.82 10.32
N ASP A 111 21.23 27.23 11.32
CA ASP A 111 22.41 27.78 11.99
C ASP A 111 23.74 27.23 11.43
N LYS A 112 23.72 26.19 10.58
CA LYS A 112 24.91 25.62 9.92
C LYS A 112 25.04 25.91 8.44
N SER A 113 24.09 26.59 7.81
CA SER A 113 24.21 27.02 6.42
C SER A 113 24.64 28.49 6.34
N PRO A 114 25.89 28.82 5.94
CA PRO A 114 26.21 30.16 5.50
C PRO A 114 25.70 30.32 4.06
N MET A 115 24.38 30.16 3.86
CA MET A 115 23.75 30.44 2.58
C MET A 115 23.43 31.94 2.55
N GLU A 116 24.31 32.69 1.91
CA GLU A 116 24.12 34.11 1.60
C GLU A 116 22.75 34.32 0.94
N ALA A 117 22.11 35.47 1.21
CA ALA A 117 20.73 35.76 0.85
C ALA A 117 20.37 35.49 -0.63
N ASP A 118 21.36 35.59 -1.54
CA ASP A 118 21.20 35.33 -2.97
C ASP A 118 20.88 33.85 -3.28
N SER A 119 21.27 32.93 -2.40
CA SER A 119 21.06 31.48 -2.58
C SER A 119 19.64 31.02 -2.20
N TRP A 120 18.90 31.82 -1.42
CA TRP A 120 17.50 31.55 -1.10
C TRP A 120 16.58 31.79 -2.29
N GLU A 121 16.82 32.85 -3.06
CA GLU A 121 16.07 33.09 -4.30
C GLU A 121 16.30 31.95 -5.31
N GLU A 122 17.52 31.43 -5.40
CA GLU A 122 17.84 30.31 -6.29
C GLU A 122 17.25 28.98 -5.81
N TYR A 123 17.24 28.73 -4.48
CA TYR A 123 16.53 27.59 -3.89
C TYR A 123 15.03 27.65 -4.19
N TYR A 124 14.36 28.78 -3.90
CA TYR A 124 12.94 28.94 -4.18
C TYR A 124 12.63 28.82 -5.67
N ARG A 125 13.52 29.31 -6.56
CA ARG A 125 13.38 29.15 -8.02
C ARG A 125 13.47 27.70 -8.46
N LEU A 126 14.36 26.91 -7.86
CA LEU A 126 14.51 25.48 -8.15
C LEU A 126 13.31 24.67 -7.64
N VAL A 127 12.80 25.01 -6.46
CA VAL A 127 11.58 24.41 -5.90
C VAL A 127 10.36 24.75 -6.76
N ASP A 128 10.20 26.01 -7.19
CA ASP A 128 9.12 26.43 -8.09
C ASP A 128 9.18 25.77 -9.47
N ALA A 129 10.38 25.53 -9.99
CA ALA A 129 10.59 24.85 -11.26
C ALA A 129 10.33 23.34 -11.18
N ARG A 130 10.59 22.72 -10.03
CA ARG A 130 10.45 21.26 -9.82
C ARG A 130 9.02 20.86 -9.46
N TYR A 131 8.31 21.69 -8.70
CA TYR A 131 6.98 21.36 -8.17
C TYR A 131 5.85 22.23 -8.74
N GLY A 132 6.18 23.24 -9.56
CA GLY A 132 5.21 24.06 -10.26
C GLY A 132 4.48 25.02 -9.33
N LYS A 133 4.98 26.26 -9.21
CA LYS A 133 4.38 27.42 -8.52
C LYS A 133 3.67 27.05 -7.21
N SER A 134 4.41 26.98 -6.11
CA SER A 134 3.80 27.25 -4.81
C SER A 134 3.41 28.74 -4.82
N GLY A 135 2.16 29.00 -5.20
CA GLY A 135 1.59 30.34 -5.20
C GLY A 135 1.64 30.92 -3.79
N ALA A 136 2.71 31.67 -3.50
CA ALA A 136 2.73 32.69 -2.48
C ALA A 136 1.62 33.70 -2.84
N GLY A 137 0.42 33.42 -2.34
CA GLY A 137 -0.67 34.37 -2.33
C GLY A 137 -0.18 35.64 -1.65
N LYS A 138 -0.30 36.75 -2.38
CA LYS A 138 -0.10 38.12 -1.90
C LYS A 138 -0.72 38.28 -0.50
N MET A 139 0.11 38.60 0.49
CA MET A 139 -0.39 39.33 1.66
C MET A 139 -0.37 40.82 1.30
N TYR A 140 -1.56 41.42 1.34
CA TYR A 140 -1.76 42.87 1.31
C TYR A 140 -1.20 43.51 2.59
#